data_AF-A0A7V3P933-F1
#
_entry.id   AF-A0A7V3P933-F1
#
_cell.length_a   1.000
_cell.length_b   1.000
_cell.length_c   1.000
_cell.angle_alpha   90.00
_cell.angle_beta   90.00
_cell.angle_gamma   90.00
#
_symmetry.space_group_name_H-M   'P 1'
#
loop_
_entity.id
_entity.type
_entity.pdbx_description
1 polymer ?
#
loop_
_entity_poly.entity_id
_entity_poly.type
_entity_poly.pdbx_seq_one_letter_code
_entity_poly.pdbx_strand_id
1 'polypeptide(L)'
;MEEKEANQHKRYAELVGEKLRRLRQERGLSLQEVCARSGGSFVVSTLSAYERGKRSLSLERLCELAAIYGQSPTSLLDLDEEPELQKGLTPGIPLRISLRRLERLDPEERRPLETYLSFLRQLRNDPTQDLLTIRKDDLNYLSGLYGVRPQALKDYLEREGILLTS
;
A
#
# COMPACT_ATOMS: atom_id res chain seq x y z
N MET A 1 5.43 -21.78 -9.34
CA MET A 1 4.46 -20.96 -8.58
C MET A 1 5.09 -20.52 -7.26
N GLU A 2 5.65 -21.47 -6.50
CA GLU A 2 6.39 -21.25 -5.25
C GLU A 2 7.54 -20.23 -5.34
N GLU A 3 8.29 -20.20 -6.44
CA GLU A 3 9.42 -19.26 -6.60
C GLU A 3 8.98 -17.79 -6.73
N LYS A 4 7.77 -17.54 -7.29
CA LYS A 4 7.22 -16.18 -7.38
C LYS A 4 6.72 -15.68 -6.02
N GLU A 5 6.08 -16.54 -5.24
CA GLU A 5 5.60 -16.21 -3.89
C GLU A 5 6.75 -15.97 -2.92
N ALA A 6 7.80 -16.81 -2.96
CA ALA A 6 9.00 -16.62 -2.14
C ALA A 6 9.71 -15.29 -2.46
N ASN A 7 9.78 -14.92 -3.74
CA ASN A 7 10.36 -13.65 -4.17
C ASN A 7 9.50 -12.46 -3.74
N GLN A 8 8.18 -12.59 -3.75
CA GLN A 8 7.25 -11.56 -3.29
C GLN A 8 7.33 -11.33 -1.77
N HIS A 9 7.40 -12.40 -0.97
CA HIS A 9 7.58 -12.30 0.48
C HIS A 9 8.89 -11.61 0.87
N LYS A 10 9.99 -11.97 0.20
CA LYS A 10 11.29 -11.34 0.41
C LYS A 10 11.22 -9.84 0.09
N ARG A 11 10.60 -9.48 -1.03
CA ARG A 11 10.47 -8.08 -1.45
C ARG A 11 9.59 -7.26 -0.50
N TYR A 12 8.55 -7.86 0.07
CA TYR A 12 7.74 -7.23 1.12
C TYR A 12 8.54 -6.97 2.39
N ALA A 13 9.34 -7.94 2.84
CA ALA A 13 10.22 -7.75 3.98
C ALA A 13 11.28 -6.65 3.76
N GLU A 14 11.82 -6.53 2.54
CA GLU A 14 12.76 -5.47 2.16
C GLU A 14 12.12 -4.08 2.28
N LEU A 15 10.90 -3.91 1.79
CA LEU A 15 10.23 -2.59 1.76
C LEU A 15 9.72 -2.15 3.13
N VAL A 16 9.20 -3.08 3.93
CA VAL A 16 8.90 -2.81 5.34
C VAL A 16 10.19 -2.42 6.07
N GLY A 17 11.30 -3.11 5.80
CA GLY A 17 12.63 -2.76 6.32
C GLY A 17 13.07 -1.34 5.93
N GLU A 18 12.90 -0.96 4.66
CA GLU A 18 13.22 0.38 4.17
C GLU A 18 12.36 1.45 4.84
N LYS A 19 11.05 1.21 4.99
CA LYS A 19 10.15 2.13 5.71
C LYS A 19 10.57 2.33 7.17
N LEU A 20 10.91 1.24 7.87
CA LEU A 20 11.46 1.31 9.23
C LEU A 20 12.73 2.16 9.30
N ARG A 21 13.64 1.98 8.33
CA ARG A 21 14.89 2.76 8.25
C ARG A 21 14.62 4.24 8.02
N ARG A 22 13.69 4.59 7.13
CA ARG A 22 13.30 5.98 6.86
C ARG A 22 12.73 6.64 8.10
N LEU A 23 11.75 6.04 8.76
CA LEU A 23 11.15 6.55 9.99
C LEU A 23 12.20 6.77 11.10
N ARG A 24 13.18 5.86 11.20
CA ARG A 24 14.29 6.03 12.13
C ARG A 24 15.13 7.27 11.78
N GLN A 25 15.47 7.46 10.51
CA GLN A 25 16.27 8.58 10.02
C GLN A 25 15.52 9.93 10.14
N GLU A 26 14.24 9.97 9.83
CA GLU A 26 13.37 11.15 9.98
C GLU A 26 13.31 11.62 11.43
N ARG A 27 13.37 10.68 12.38
CA ARG A 27 13.44 10.96 13.82
C ARG A 27 14.85 11.27 14.33
N GLY A 28 15.84 11.29 13.45
CA GLY A 28 17.23 11.53 13.79
C GLY A 28 17.84 10.46 14.70
N LEU A 29 17.29 9.25 14.72
CA LEU A 29 17.74 8.19 15.62
C LEU A 29 18.81 7.31 14.95
N SER A 30 19.87 7.01 15.68
CA SER A 30 20.81 5.93 15.35
C SER A 30 20.22 4.57 15.74
N LEU A 31 20.79 3.50 15.18
CA LEU A 31 20.41 2.13 15.57
C LEU A 31 20.68 1.87 17.06
N GLN A 32 21.76 2.46 17.62
CA GLN A 32 22.10 2.32 19.03
C GLN A 32 21.06 2.99 19.93
N GLU A 33 20.55 4.16 19.55
CA GLU A 33 19.50 4.86 20.31
C GLU A 33 18.18 4.10 20.28
N VAL A 34 17.82 3.47 19.15
CA VAL A 34 16.62 2.61 19.08
C VAL A 34 16.77 1.40 20.01
N CYS A 35 17.94 0.76 20.03
CA CYS A 35 18.25 -0.31 20.98
C CYS A 35 18.11 0.15 22.44
N ALA A 36 18.66 1.33 22.78
CA ALA A 36 18.57 1.88 24.13
C ALA A 36 17.11 2.18 24.53
N ARG A 37 16.32 2.79 23.63
CA ARG A 37 14.89 3.08 23.85
C ARG A 37 14.03 1.82 23.99
N SER A 38 14.46 0.72 23.39
CA SER A 38 13.80 -0.58 23.54
C SER A 38 14.09 -1.31 24.85
N GLY A 39 14.89 -0.73 25.76
CA GLY A 39 15.28 -1.37 27.00
C GLY A 39 16.17 -2.60 26.78
N GLY A 40 16.94 -2.64 25.68
CA GLY A 40 17.76 -3.80 25.30
C GLY A 40 17.00 -4.93 24.61
N SER A 41 15.70 -4.75 24.32
CA SER A 41 14.91 -5.73 23.56
C SER A 41 15.48 -5.97 22.16
N PHE A 42 16.06 -4.94 21.54
CA PHE A 42 16.70 -5.02 20.24
C PHE A 42 18.23 -4.89 20.31
N VAL A 43 18.91 -5.61 19.42
CA VAL A 43 20.35 -5.50 19.16
C VAL A 43 20.57 -4.81 17.82
N VAL A 44 21.63 -3.99 17.71
CA VAL A 44 21.94 -3.21 16.49
C VAL A 44 22.03 -4.08 15.24
N SER A 45 22.67 -5.24 15.33
CA SER A 45 22.78 -6.19 14.22
C SER A 45 21.42 -6.70 13.75
N THR A 46 20.51 -6.96 14.69
CA THR A 46 19.14 -7.42 14.43
C THR A 46 18.30 -6.32 13.79
N LEU A 47 18.33 -5.09 14.31
CA LEU A 47 17.65 -3.95 13.68
C LEU A 47 18.17 -3.70 12.27
N SER A 48 19.49 -3.77 12.09
CA SER A 48 20.12 -3.63 10.78
C SER A 48 19.70 -4.74 9.81
N ALA A 49 19.45 -5.96 10.30
CA ALA A 49 18.93 -7.04 9.49
C ALA A 49 17.45 -6.84 9.10
N TYR A 50 16.63 -6.32 10.02
CA TYR A 50 15.23 -5.95 9.75
C TYR A 50 15.15 -4.82 8.71
N GLU A 51 15.93 -3.75 8.88
CA GLU A 51 15.96 -2.60 7.96
C GLU A 51 16.38 -2.94 6.52
N ARG A 52 16.99 -4.12 6.32
CA ARG A 52 17.42 -4.61 4.99
C ARG A 52 16.56 -5.76 4.47
N GLY A 53 15.49 -6.13 5.18
CA GLY A 53 14.67 -7.30 4.83
C GLY A 53 15.41 -8.65 4.90
N LYS A 54 16.59 -8.70 5.52
CA LYS A 54 17.40 -9.92 5.61
C LYS A 54 16.94 -10.88 6.71
N ARG A 55 16.02 -10.43 7.58
CA ARG A 55 15.45 -11.22 8.66
C ARG A 55 13.95 -10.94 8.75
N SER A 56 13.17 -12.00 8.93
CA SER A 56 11.74 -11.90 9.18
C SER A 56 11.48 -11.18 10.50
N LEU A 57 10.58 -10.20 10.46
CA LEU A 57 10.13 -9.45 11.63
C LEU A 57 8.81 -10.06 12.14
N SER A 58 8.74 -10.45 13.42
CA SER A 58 7.48 -10.89 14.01
C SER A 58 6.57 -9.71 14.32
N LEU A 59 5.26 -9.97 14.40
CA LEU A 59 4.26 -8.95 14.72
C LEU A 59 4.53 -8.27 16.07
N GLU A 60 4.92 -9.04 17.09
CA GLU A 60 5.30 -8.51 18.41
C GLU A 60 6.43 -7.47 18.30
N ARG A 61 7.49 -7.80 17.55
CA ARG A 61 8.62 -6.90 17.34
C ARG A 61 8.25 -5.67 16.51
N LEU A 62 7.35 -5.83 15.54
CA LEU A 62 6.79 -4.70 14.80
C LEU A 62 6.06 -3.74 15.73
N CYS A 63 5.25 -4.25 16.67
CA CYS A 63 4.54 -3.43 17.65
C CYS A 63 5.49 -2.65 18.57
N GLU A 64 6.57 -3.29 19.04
CA GLU A 64 7.60 -2.61 19.84
C GLU A 64 8.26 -1.46 19.06
N LEU A 65 8.63 -1.70 17.80
CA LEU A 65 9.21 -0.66 16.93
C LEU A 65 8.22 0.46 16.65
N ALA A 66 6.94 0.13 16.42
CA ALA A 66 5.87 1.10 16.21
C ALA A 66 5.72 2.02 17.42
N ALA A 67 5.81 1.47 18.65
CA ALA A 67 5.77 2.27 19.87
C ALA A 67 6.99 3.22 19.99
N ILE A 68 8.20 2.73 19.73
CA ILE A 68 9.42 3.56 19.74
C ILE A 68 9.32 4.68 18.70
N TYR A 69 8.78 4.34 17.53
CA TYR A 69 8.51 5.27 16.46
C TYR A 69 7.13 5.91 16.56
N GLY A 70 6.42 5.90 17.70
CA GLY A 70 5.13 6.61 17.86
C GLY A 70 4.16 6.50 16.68
N GLN A 71 4.11 5.35 16.02
CA GLN A 71 3.25 5.04 14.87
C GLN A 71 2.38 3.83 15.22
N SER A 72 1.30 3.61 14.47
CA SER A 72 0.55 2.35 14.56
C SER A 72 1.29 1.23 13.80
N PRO A 73 1.20 -0.04 14.24
CA PRO A 73 1.78 -1.16 13.51
C PRO A 73 1.21 -1.29 12.09
N THR A 74 -0.05 -0.93 11.89
CA THR A 74 -0.69 -0.92 10.57
C THR A 74 -0.11 0.15 9.65
N SER A 75 0.20 1.35 10.16
CA SER A 75 0.86 2.39 9.38
C SER A 75 2.26 1.96 8.92
N LEU A 76 3.00 1.19 9.72
CA LEU A 76 4.29 0.64 9.30
C LEU A 76 4.18 -0.39 8.16
N LEU A 77 3.02 -1.03 8.01
CA LEU A 77 2.74 -1.99 6.94
C LEU A 77 2.03 -1.35 5.74
N ASP A 78 1.49 -0.14 5.92
CA ASP A 78 0.84 0.62 4.88
C ASP A 78 1.89 1.18 3.92
N LEU A 79 2.15 0.43 2.86
CA LEU A 79 3.06 0.85 1.79
C LEU A 79 2.30 1.67 0.73
N ASP A 80 0.99 1.88 0.87
CA ASP A 80 0.18 2.58 -0.13
C ASP A 80 0.41 4.09 -0.18
N GLU A 81 0.95 4.66 0.89
CA GLU A 81 1.36 6.07 0.97
C GLU A 81 2.74 6.35 0.34
N GLU A 82 3.50 5.31 -0.03
CA GLU A 82 4.89 5.43 -0.53
C GLU A 82 5.04 4.85 -1.95
N PRO A 83 4.71 5.62 -3.00
CA PRO A 83 4.68 5.15 -4.39
C PRO A 83 6.05 4.65 -4.90
N GLU A 84 7.16 5.12 -4.32
CA GLU A 84 8.51 4.63 -4.64
C GLU A 84 8.74 3.20 -4.13
N LEU A 85 8.17 2.86 -2.96
CA LEU A 85 8.31 1.53 -2.35
C LEU A 85 7.38 0.51 -3.04
N GLN A 86 6.19 0.94 -3.48
CA GLN A 86 5.24 0.08 -4.20
C GLN A 86 5.74 -0.42 -5.55
N LYS A 87 6.64 0.32 -6.23
CA LYS A 87 7.27 -0.12 -7.50
C LYS A 87 7.94 -1.50 -7.38
N GLY A 88 8.23 -1.94 -6.15
CA GLY A 88 8.76 -3.26 -5.86
C GLY A 88 7.75 -4.39 -5.70
N LEU A 89 6.54 -4.14 -5.20
CA LEU A 89 5.64 -5.21 -4.71
C LEU A 89 4.63 -5.70 -5.71
N THR A 90 4.25 -4.84 -6.63
CA THR A 90 3.21 -5.12 -7.60
C THR A 90 3.73 -4.76 -8.99
N PRO A 91 3.54 -5.64 -10.00
CA PRO A 91 3.57 -5.23 -11.38
C PRO A 91 2.29 -4.42 -11.67
N GLY A 92 2.23 -3.20 -11.14
CA GLY A 92 1.11 -2.27 -11.29
C GLY A 92 1.19 -1.11 -10.31
N ILE A 93 1.28 0.09 -10.85
CA ILE A 93 1.09 1.37 -10.15
C ILE A 93 -0.32 1.36 -9.53
N PRO A 94 -0.50 1.77 -8.25
CA PRO A 94 -1.83 1.86 -7.66
C PRO A 94 -2.74 2.77 -8.51
N LEU A 95 -3.94 2.28 -8.78
CA LEU A 95 -4.89 2.95 -9.64
C LEU A 95 -5.74 3.90 -8.81
N ARG A 96 -5.62 5.21 -9.01
CA ARG A 96 -6.36 6.21 -8.22
C ARG A 96 -7.62 6.64 -8.97
N ILE A 97 -8.79 6.51 -8.36
CA ILE A 97 -10.07 6.89 -8.92
C ILE A 97 -10.55 8.20 -8.32
N SER A 98 -10.84 9.17 -9.17
CA SER A 98 -11.41 10.47 -8.81
C SER A 98 -12.94 10.40 -8.70
N LEU A 99 -13.48 10.40 -7.49
CA LEU A 99 -14.93 10.31 -7.23
C LEU A 99 -15.69 11.53 -7.80
N ARG A 100 -15.10 12.73 -7.75
CA ARG A 100 -15.72 13.95 -8.33
C ARG A 100 -15.96 13.88 -9.83
N ARG A 101 -15.20 13.04 -10.54
CA ARG A 101 -15.27 12.94 -12.00
C ARG A 101 -16.18 11.80 -12.46
N LEU A 102 -16.75 11.03 -11.53
CA LEU A 102 -17.75 10.00 -11.86
C LEU A 102 -18.99 10.62 -12.50
N GLU A 103 -19.35 11.85 -12.11
CA GLU A 103 -20.47 12.60 -12.71
C GLU A 103 -20.30 12.87 -14.22
N ARG A 104 -19.11 12.67 -14.78
CA ARG A 104 -18.83 12.83 -16.21
C ARG A 104 -19.27 11.62 -17.04
N LEU A 105 -19.41 10.44 -16.41
CA LEU A 105 -19.92 9.23 -17.08
C LEU A 105 -21.42 9.30 -17.25
N ASP A 106 -21.94 8.58 -18.24
CA ASP A 106 -23.37 8.37 -18.35
C ASP A 106 -23.93 7.59 -17.14
N PRO A 107 -25.17 7.83 -16.69
CA PRO A 107 -25.72 7.19 -15.50
C PRO A 107 -25.70 5.64 -15.54
N GLU A 108 -25.85 5.04 -16.72
CA GLU A 108 -25.80 3.58 -16.88
C GLU A 108 -24.38 3.03 -16.68
N GLU A 109 -23.37 3.74 -17.17
CA GLU A 109 -21.97 3.39 -16.99
C GLU A 109 -21.48 3.73 -15.58
N ARG A 110 -22.01 4.77 -14.96
CA ARG A 110 -21.60 5.23 -13.64
C ARG A 110 -22.05 4.28 -12.53
N ARG A 111 -23.27 3.75 -12.63
CA ARG A 111 -23.91 2.93 -11.58
C ARG A 111 -23.08 1.72 -11.13
N PRO A 112 -22.54 0.85 -12.02
CA PRO A 112 -21.72 -0.28 -11.59
C PRO A 112 -20.46 0.15 -10.83
N LEU A 113 -19.81 1.21 -11.29
CA LEU A 113 -18.61 1.76 -10.67
C LEU A 113 -18.92 2.39 -9.32
N GLU A 114 -19.96 3.22 -9.20
CA GLU A 114 -20.40 3.78 -7.92
C GLU A 114 -20.79 2.70 -6.91
N THR A 115 -21.49 1.66 -7.35
CA THR A 115 -21.90 0.55 -6.49
C THR A 115 -20.68 -0.18 -5.93
N TYR A 116 -19.68 -0.44 -6.77
CA TYR A 116 -18.46 -1.11 -6.34
C TYR A 116 -17.58 -0.22 -5.44
N LEU A 117 -17.42 1.06 -5.79
CA LEU A 117 -16.63 2.01 -5.00
C LEU A 117 -17.27 2.29 -3.63
N SER A 118 -18.60 2.38 -3.55
CA SER A 118 -19.31 2.53 -2.27
C SER A 118 -19.12 1.31 -1.37
N PHE A 119 -19.17 0.10 -1.93
CA PHE A 119 -18.83 -1.13 -1.21
C PHE A 119 -17.39 -1.09 -0.63
N LEU A 120 -16.40 -0.70 -1.44
CA LEU A 120 -15.01 -0.58 -0.97
C LEU A 120 -14.84 0.46 0.14
N ARG A 121 -15.52 1.60 0.04
CA ARG A 121 -15.49 2.65 1.07
C ARG A 121 -16.06 2.16 2.40
N GLN A 122 -17.18 1.45 2.36
CA GLN A 122 -17.80 0.87 3.55
C GLN A 122 -16.91 -0.18 4.20
N LEU A 123 -16.24 -1.02 3.40
CA LEU A 123 -15.33 -2.06 3.90
C LEU A 123 -14.08 -1.48 4.59
N ARG A 124 -13.55 -0.36 4.09
CA ARG A 124 -12.32 0.26 4.59
C ARG A 124 -12.53 1.17 5.80
N ASN A 125 -13.78 1.47 6.16
CA ASN A 125 -14.14 2.46 7.19
C ASN A 125 -13.39 3.80 6.99
N ASP A 126 -13.18 4.17 5.73
CA ASP A 126 -12.35 5.30 5.33
C ASP A 126 -13.23 6.43 4.76
N PRO A 127 -13.32 7.58 5.46
CA PRO A 127 -14.08 8.73 4.99
C PRO A 127 -13.33 9.57 3.94
N THR A 128 -12.10 9.21 3.56
CA THR A 128 -11.19 10.10 2.82
C THR A 128 -11.74 10.59 1.47
N GLN A 129 -11.40 11.86 1.24
CA GLN A 129 -11.95 12.82 0.30
C GLN A 129 -11.60 12.50 -1.16
N ASP A 130 -12.64 12.44 -2.00
CA ASP A 130 -12.63 12.62 -3.46
C ASP A 130 -11.76 11.71 -4.33
N LEU A 131 -10.84 10.95 -3.76
CA LEU A 131 -9.90 10.05 -4.42
C LEU A 131 -9.87 8.71 -3.70
N LEU A 132 -10.10 7.62 -4.44
CA LEU A 132 -10.05 6.26 -3.92
C LEU A 132 -8.96 5.45 -4.64
N THR A 133 -8.06 4.83 -3.88
CA THR A 133 -7.05 3.93 -4.44
C THR A 133 -7.62 2.52 -4.61
N ILE A 134 -7.58 1.98 -5.82
CA ILE A 134 -7.99 0.60 -6.13
C ILE A 134 -6.78 -0.24 -6.58
N ARG A 135 -6.87 -1.55 -6.36
CA ARG A 135 -5.88 -2.53 -6.80
C ARG A 135 -6.13 -2.90 -8.26
N LYS A 136 -5.14 -3.53 -8.89
CA LYS A 136 -5.27 -4.07 -10.26
C LYS A 136 -6.36 -5.15 -10.35
N ASP A 137 -6.55 -5.94 -9.29
CA ASP A 137 -7.59 -6.97 -9.27
C ASP A 137 -9.00 -6.38 -9.25
N ASP A 138 -9.17 -5.22 -8.61
CA ASP A 138 -10.42 -4.47 -8.61
C ASP A 138 -10.79 -4.02 -10.05
N LEU A 139 -9.78 -3.64 -10.85
CA LEU A 139 -9.97 -3.34 -12.27
C LEU A 139 -10.41 -4.57 -13.07
N ASN A 140 -9.89 -5.76 -12.74
CA ASN A 140 -10.33 -7.01 -13.38
C ASN A 140 -11.81 -7.29 -13.07
N TYR A 141 -12.22 -7.12 -11.82
CA TYR A 141 -13.62 -7.26 -11.43
C TYR A 141 -14.54 -6.26 -12.15
N LEU A 142 -14.16 -4.99 -12.15
CA LEU A 142 -14.90 -3.94 -12.88
C LEU A 142 -14.96 -4.24 -14.37
N SER A 143 -13.89 -4.74 -14.99
CA SER A 143 -13.90 -5.13 -16.40
C SER A 143 -14.95 -6.19 -16.72
N GLY A 144 -15.20 -7.12 -15.80
CA GLY A 144 -16.29 -8.10 -15.89
C GLY A 144 -17.68 -7.46 -15.82
N LEU A 145 -17.87 -6.45 -14.97
CA LEU A 145 -19.13 -5.69 -14.88
C LEU A 145 -19.43 -4.86 -16.13
N TYR A 146 -18.39 -4.28 -16.74
CA TYR A 146 -18.51 -3.49 -17.96
C TYR A 146 -18.50 -4.35 -19.24
N GLY A 147 -18.22 -5.65 -19.14
CA GLY A 147 -18.15 -6.55 -20.29
C GLY A 147 -17.00 -6.25 -21.26
N VAL A 148 -15.94 -5.59 -20.78
CA VAL A 148 -14.78 -5.19 -21.59
C VAL A 148 -13.48 -5.77 -21.04
N ARG A 149 -12.40 -5.73 -21.82
CA ARG A 149 -11.07 -6.15 -21.34
C ARG A 149 -10.54 -5.16 -20.29
N PRO A 150 -9.77 -5.60 -19.28
CA PRO A 150 -9.21 -4.72 -18.25
C PRO A 150 -8.42 -3.53 -18.80
N GLN A 151 -7.62 -3.76 -19.85
CA GLN A 151 -6.86 -2.68 -20.49
C GLN A 151 -7.76 -1.64 -21.16
N ALA A 152 -8.82 -2.09 -21.86
CA ALA A 152 -9.76 -1.18 -22.51
C ALA A 152 -10.54 -0.34 -21.48
N LEU A 153 -10.92 -0.94 -20.36
CA LEU A 153 -11.55 -0.21 -19.26
C LEU A 153 -10.58 0.80 -18.63
N LYS A 154 -9.33 0.41 -18.42
CA LYS A 154 -8.28 1.31 -17.91
C LYS A 154 -8.12 2.53 -18.80
N ASP A 155 -7.90 2.31 -20.09
CA ASP A 155 -7.68 3.39 -21.07
C ASP A 155 -8.92 4.30 -21.18
N TYR A 156 -10.12 3.72 -21.10
CA TYR A 156 -11.39 4.47 -21.05
C TYR A 156 -11.46 5.37 -19.81
N LEU A 157 -11.28 4.81 -18.62
CA LEU A 157 -11.35 5.57 -17.37
C LEU A 157 -10.24 6.63 -17.28
N GLU A 158 -9.06 6.39 -17.86
CA GLU A 158 -8.00 7.39 -17.98
C GLU A 158 -8.42 8.55 -18.91
N ARG A 159 -9.02 8.24 -20.06
CA ARG A 159 -9.50 9.24 -21.02
C ARG A 159 -10.58 10.14 -20.44
N GLU A 160 -11.50 9.56 -19.68
CA GLU A 160 -12.56 10.33 -18.97
C GLU A 160 -12.01 11.08 -17.74
N GLY A 161 -10.72 10.90 -17.43
CA GLY A 161 -10.03 11.49 -16.28
C GLY A 161 -10.46 10.88 -14.95
N ILE A 162 -11.19 9.77 -14.95
CA ILE A 162 -11.65 9.13 -13.72
C ILE A 162 -10.51 8.39 -13.07
N LEU A 163 -9.70 7.71 -13.87
CA LEU A 163 -8.48 7.07 -13.43
C LEU A 163 -7.30 8.03 -13.57
N LEU A 164 -6.59 8.22 -12.46
CA LEU A 164 -5.35 8.97 -12.38
C LEU A 164 -4.20 7.99 -12.26
N THR A 165 -3.36 7.98 -13.29
CA THR A 165 -2.15 7.17 -13.37
C THR A 165 -0.99 8.13 -13.30
N SER A 166 -0.24 8.10 -12.20
CA SER A 166 1.03 8.84 -12.04
C SER A 166 2.21 8.02 -12.52
#